data_AF-A0A177HTP6-F1
#
_entry.id   AF-A0A177HTP6-F1
#
_cell.length_a   1.000
_cell.length_b   1.000
_cell.length_c   1.000
_cell.angle_alpha   90.00
_cell.angle_beta   90.00
_cell.angle_gamma   90.00
#
_symmetry.space_group_name_H-M   'P 1'
#
loop_
_entity.id
_entity.type
_entity.pdbx_description
1 polymer ?
#
loop_
_entity_poly.entity_id
_entity_poly.type
_entity_poly.pdbx_seq_one_letter_code
_entity_poly.pdbx_strand_id
1 'polypeptide(L)'
;MNQQVLVLYLATSALDSDVVGWSRYDGTGSTHPTTGDSDEPPYKTGLAALQDGWRLFQASQLIPPHPGHEYDTSFLKHEFFFEKL
;
A
#
# COMPACT_ATOMS: atom_id res chain seq x y z
N MET A 1 -1.01 6.80 22.17
CA MET A 1 -1.06 7.35 20.80
C MET A 1 -1.28 6.15 19.89
N ASN A 2 -2.37 6.10 19.15
CA ASN A 2 -2.74 4.90 18.40
C ASN A 2 -2.30 5.04 16.95
N GLN A 3 -1.04 4.72 16.68
CA GLN A 3 -0.52 4.78 15.31
C GLN A 3 -1.18 3.68 14.48
N GLN A 4 -1.71 4.06 13.33
CA GLN A 4 -2.19 3.14 12.31
C GLN A 4 -1.29 3.25 11.08
N VAL A 5 -0.99 2.10 10.48
CA VAL A 5 -0.20 2.01 9.25
C VAL A 5 -1.05 1.34 8.18
N LEU A 6 -1.08 1.93 7.00
CA LEU A 6 -1.72 1.37 5.82
C LEU A 6 -0.67 1.21 4.73
N VAL A 7 -0.56 0.00 4.20
CA VAL A 7 0.29 -0.34 3.05
C VAL A 7 -0.64 -0.59 1.88
N LEU A 8 -0.45 0.13 0.78
CA LEU A 8 -1.18 -0.07 -0.48
C LEU A 8 -0.19 -0.43 -1.58
N TYR A 9 -0.52 -1.48 -2.34
CA TYR A 9 0.12 -1.81 -3.60
C TYR A 9 -0.79 -1.38 -4.73
N LEU A 10 -0.32 -0.49 -5.59
CA LEU A 10 -1.10 0.08 -6.70
C LEU A 10 -0.75 -0.58 -8.03
N ALA A 11 -1.70 -0.61 -8.96
CA ALA A 11 -1.50 -1.19 -10.30
C ALA A 11 -0.40 -0.46 -11.09
N THR A 12 -0.23 0.85 -10.86
CA THR A 12 0.82 1.69 -11.43
C THR A 12 1.46 2.57 -10.34
N SER A 13 2.47 3.35 -10.70
CA SER A 13 3.11 4.31 -9.78
C SER A 13 2.27 5.56 -9.49
N ALA A 14 1.09 5.70 -10.08
CA ALA A 14 0.20 6.84 -9.85
C ALA A 14 -0.68 6.62 -8.61
N LEU A 15 -0.85 7.65 -7.77
CA LEU A 15 -1.63 7.56 -6.52
C LEU A 15 -3.13 7.34 -6.73
N ASP A 16 -3.66 7.70 -7.90
CA ASP A 16 -5.03 7.48 -8.33
C ASP A 16 -5.23 6.13 -9.05
N SER A 17 -4.19 5.31 -9.14
CA SER A 17 -4.26 3.95 -9.66
C SER A 17 -4.99 3.02 -8.68
N ASP A 18 -5.64 1.99 -9.24
CA ASP A 18 -6.35 0.97 -8.46
C ASP A 18 -5.41 0.22 -7.51
N VAL A 19 -5.91 -0.05 -6.31
CA VAL A 19 -5.26 -0.92 -5.32
C VAL A 19 -5.39 -2.39 -5.75
N VAL A 20 -4.26 -3.09 -5.82
CA VAL A 20 -4.17 -4.51 -6.18
C VAL A 20 -3.73 -5.40 -5.01
N GLY A 21 -3.30 -4.79 -3.90
CA GLY A 21 -2.96 -5.47 -2.66
C GLY A 21 -2.86 -4.47 -1.53
N TRP A 22 -3.10 -4.90 -0.29
CA TRP A 22 -3.09 -3.99 0.85
C TRP A 22 -2.83 -4.72 2.16
N SER A 23 -2.39 -3.96 3.16
CA SER A 23 -2.30 -4.40 4.55
C SER A 23 -2.56 -3.23 5.48
N ARG A 24 -3.27 -3.45 6.58
CA ARG A 24 -3.55 -2.43 7.59
C ARG A 24 -3.11 -2.94 8.95
N TYR A 25 -2.44 -2.08 9.70
CA TYR A 25 -1.98 -2.36 11.05
C TYR A 25 -2.53 -1.32 12.01
N ASP A 26 -3.03 -1.78 13.15
CA ASP A 26 -3.48 -0.94 14.25
C ASP A 26 -2.53 -1.12 15.45
N GLY A 27 -1.87 -0.03 15.86
CA GLY A 27 -0.86 -0.03 16.91
C GLY A 27 -1.38 -0.38 18.30
N THR A 28 -2.71 -0.53 18.48
CA THR A 28 -3.28 -1.01 19.75
C THR A 28 -3.01 -2.50 20.02
N GLY A 29 -2.73 -3.30 18.98
CA GLY A 29 -2.67 -4.77 19.08
C GLY A 29 -4.03 -5.44 19.29
N SER A 30 -5.15 -4.70 19.19
CA SER A 30 -6.50 -5.27 19.33
C SER A 30 -6.93 -6.08 18.11
N THR A 31 -6.28 -5.87 16.96
CA THR A 31 -6.56 -6.59 15.72
C THR A 31 -5.27 -7.21 15.19
N HIS A 32 -5.39 -8.42 14.66
CA HIS A 32 -4.31 -9.15 14.01
C HIS A 32 -4.79 -9.58 12.62
N PRO A 33 -4.96 -8.63 11.70
CA PRO A 33 -5.49 -8.96 10.39
C PRO A 33 -4.55 -9.91 9.66
N THR A 34 -5.11 -10.96 9.07
CA THR A 34 -4.41 -11.93 8.23
C THR A 34 -4.63 -11.62 6.74
N THR A 35 -3.68 -12.06 5.91
CA THR A 35 -3.84 -11.99 4.45
C THR A 35 -5.10 -12.75 4.03
N GLY A 36 -6.03 -12.07 3.36
CA GLY A 36 -7.30 -12.65 2.93
C GLY A 36 -8.51 -12.35 3.83
N ASP A 37 -8.36 -11.51 4.86
CA ASP A 37 -9.48 -11.09 5.72
C ASP A 37 -10.57 -10.29 4.98
N SER A 38 -10.25 -9.76 3.80
CA SER A 38 -11.21 -9.13 2.88
C SER A 38 -10.64 -9.07 1.47
N ASP A 39 -11.48 -9.35 0.48
CA ASP A 39 -11.17 -9.18 -0.95
C ASP A 39 -11.22 -7.69 -1.37
N GLU A 40 -11.92 -6.85 -0.60
CA GLU A 40 -12.04 -5.42 -0.87
C GLU A 40 -11.01 -4.62 -0.07
N PRO A 41 -10.26 -3.71 -0.74
CA PRO A 41 -9.36 -2.80 -0.04
C PRO A 41 -10.12 -1.70 0.70
N PRO A 42 -9.56 -1.14 1.79
CA PRO A 42 -10.19 -0.05 2.54
C PRO A 42 -10.37 1.23 1.71
N TYR A 43 -9.56 1.41 0.66
CA TYR A 43 -9.67 2.48 -0.32
C TYR A 43 -9.40 1.93 -1.72
N LYS A 44 -10.08 2.49 -2.74
CA LYS A 44 -9.84 2.10 -4.14
C LYS A 44 -8.49 2.57 -4.67
N THR A 45 -7.98 3.69 -4.15
CA THR A 45 -6.75 4.36 -4.61
C THR A 45 -5.99 4.95 -3.43
N GLY A 46 -4.69 5.22 -3.61
CA GLY A 46 -3.90 5.98 -2.63
C GLY A 46 -4.39 7.42 -2.47
N LEU A 47 -4.92 8.03 -3.52
CA LEU A 47 -5.54 9.36 -3.48
C LEU A 47 -6.75 9.39 -2.54
N ALA A 48 -7.60 8.35 -2.57
CA ALA A 48 -8.73 8.26 -1.64
C ALA A 48 -8.28 8.15 -0.18
N ALA A 49 -7.17 7.45 0.10
CA ALA A 49 -6.59 7.43 1.44
C ALA A 49 -6.10 8.83 1.88
N LEU A 50 -5.43 9.57 1.00
CA LEU A 50 -4.99 10.94 1.28
C LEU A 50 -6.18 11.88 1.57
N GLN A 51 -7.27 11.75 0.82
CA GLN A 51 -8.49 12.53 1.04
C GLN A 51 -9.12 12.23 2.42
N ASP A 52 -8.96 11.01 2.94
CA ASP A 52 -9.41 10.61 4.29
C ASP A 52 -8.39 10.95 5.41
N GLY A 53 -7.40 11.79 5.10
CA GLY A 53 -6.44 12.33 6.06
C GLY A 53 -5.32 11.37 6.45
N TRP A 54 -5.10 10.30 5.69
CA TRP A 54 -3.87 9.52 5.79
C TRP A 54 -2.68 10.34 5.27
N ARG A 55 -1.53 10.20 5.92
CA ARG A 55 -0.29 10.89 5.52
C ARG A 55 0.63 9.89 4.83
N LEU A 56 0.94 10.14 3.57
CA LEU A 56 1.94 9.37 2.82
C LEU A 56 3.34 9.72 3.34
N PHE A 57 4.12 8.73 3.76
CA PHE A 57 5.48 8.95 4.26
C PHE A 57 6.56 8.13 3.53
N GLN A 58 6.17 7.11 2.75
CA GLN A 58 7.09 6.37 1.90
C GLN A 58 6.39 5.87 0.64
N ALA A 59 7.10 5.93 -0.49
CA ALA A 59 6.74 5.25 -1.73
C ALA A 59 7.97 4.50 -2.25
N SER A 60 7.72 3.34 -2.86
CA SER A 60 8.71 2.55 -3.58
C SER A 60 9.42 3.38 -4.66
N GLN A 61 10.74 3.20 -4.76
CA GLN A 61 11.51 3.81 -5.84
C GLN A 61 11.25 3.07 -7.15
N LEU A 62 11.08 3.82 -8.23
CA LEU A 62 10.92 3.25 -9.58
C LEU A 62 12.28 2.89 -10.17
N ILE A 63 12.88 1.82 -9.64
CA ILE A 63 14.17 1.30 -10.08
C ILE A 63 13.95 0.45 -11.33
N PRO A 64 14.67 0.72 -12.44
CA PRO A 64 14.60 -0.12 -13.64
C PRO A 64 15.02 -1.55 -13.34
N PRO A 65 14.38 -2.57 -13.95
CA PRO A 65 14.85 -3.94 -13.85
C PRO A 65 16.27 -4.06 -14.43
N HIS A 66 17.06 -4.99 -13.89
CA HIS A 66 18.36 -5.31 -14.48
C HIS A 66 18.17 -5.84 -15.92
N PRO A 67 19.08 -5.49 -16.86
CA PRO A 67 18.99 -5.99 -18.23
C PRO A 67 18.90 -7.52 -18.27
N GLY A 68 17.94 -8.06 -19.04
CA GLY A 68 17.65 -9.49 -19.12
C GLY A 68 16.65 -10.02 -18.09
N HIS A 69 16.21 -9.18 -17.14
CA HIS A 69 15.22 -9.50 -16.11
C HIS A 69 13.95 -8.63 -16.22
N GLU A 70 13.66 -8.10 -17.41
CA GLU A 70 12.54 -7.19 -17.63
C GLU A 70 11.16 -7.83 -17.36
N TYR A 71 11.06 -9.15 -17.56
CA TYR A 71 9.83 -9.92 -17.45
C TYR A 71 9.75 -10.81 -16.21
N ASP A 72 10.72 -10.70 -15.30
CA ASP A 72 10.71 -11.49 -14.07
C ASP A 72 9.57 -11.04 -13.15
N THR A 73 8.81 -12.01 -12.65
CA THR A 73 7.79 -11.79 -11.62
C THR A 73 8.46 -11.72 -10.25
N SER A 74 8.42 -10.55 -9.62
CA SER A 74 8.89 -10.32 -8.25
C SER A 74 7.76 -9.70 -7.42
N PHE A 75 8.10 -9.12 -6.26
CA PHE A 75 7.16 -8.42 -5.39
C PHE A 75 6.41 -7.31 -6.14
N LEU A 76 5.22 -6.94 -5.63
CA LEU A 76 4.43 -5.84 -6.15
C LEU A 76 5.23 -4.53 -6.04
N LYS A 77 5.50 -3.90 -7.19
CA LYS A 77 6.49 -2.81 -7.31
C LYS A 77 6.04 -1.49 -6.72
N HIS A 78 4.75 -1.15 -6.85
CA HIS A 78 4.23 0.17 -6.51
C HIS A 78 3.65 0.18 -5.09
N GLU A 79 4.54 0.03 -4.12
CA GLU A 79 4.21 0.04 -2.69
C GLU A 79 4.20 1.48 -2.14
N PHE A 80 3.19 1.79 -1.34
CA PHE A 80 3.00 3.07 -0.67
C PHE A 80 2.62 2.86 0.80
N PHE A 81 3.29 3.59 1.70
CA PHE A 81 3.02 3.54 3.14
C PHE A 81 2.39 4.84 3.62
N PHE A 82 1.29 4.68 4.34
CA PHE A 82 0.54 5.76 4.94
C PHE A 82 0.47 5.59 6.45
N GLU A 83 0.37 6.71 7.17
CA GLU A 83 0.17 6.72 8.61
C GLU A 83 -0.94 7.67 9.08
N LYS A 84 -1.57 7.32 10.20
CA LYS A 84 -2.52 8.13 10.98
C LYS A 84 -2.19 7.97 12.48
N LEU A 85 -2.25 9.04 13.27
CA LEU A 85 -1.83 9.06 14.70
C LEU A 85 -3.00 9.22 15.67
#